data_AF-A0A0D0BMA1-F1
#
_entry.id   AF-A0A0D0BMA1-F1
#
_cell.length_a   1.000
_cell.length_b   1.000
_cell.length_c   1.000
_cell.angle_alpha   90.00
_cell.angle_beta   90.00
_cell.angle_gamma   90.00
#
_symmetry.space_group_name_H-M   'P 1'
#
loop_
_entity.id
_entity.type
_entity.pdbx_description
1 polymer ?
#
loop_
_entity_poly.entity_id
_entity_poly.type
_entity_poly.pdbx_seq_one_letter_code
_entity_poly.pdbx_strand_id
1 'polypeptide(L)'
;MAVKTHTWISLWFLITTPIIMWDVGYCFMRPRSMAGGDLHWIWEPYSIYQNLYGIPALEEGNGFTNAQSLMNVIETLLNVLYLYLAHVSEWPPATLIGFTSAALTLAKTVLYWAQEYYCNYCTTGQNDWRTLIVYWILPNGFWIVVPAFIVYVLGQDLCAQLTFADKFAKAVTADKKR
;
A
#
# COMPACT_ATOMS: atom_id res chain seq x y z
N MET A 1 -22.65 5.43 16.98
CA MET A 1 -22.93 4.91 15.63
C MET A 1 -22.03 3.72 15.43
N ALA A 2 -22.54 2.59 14.95
CA ALA A 2 -21.69 1.46 14.58
C ALA A 2 -20.71 1.89 13.48
N VAL A 3 -19.48 1.39 13.53
CA VAL A 3 -18.49 1.67 12.49
C VAL A 3 -18.99 1.09 11.17
N LYS A 4 -19.09 1.92 10.14
CA LYS A 4 -19.38 1.43 8.79
C LYS A 4 -18.11 0.78 8.24
N THR A 5 -18.16 -0.53 8.05
CA THR A 5 -17.05 -1.30 7.47
C THR A 5 -17.47 -1.95 6.16
N HIS A 6 -16.48 -2.18 5.29
CA HIS A 6 -16.66 -2.96 4.07
C HIS A 6 -15.83 -4.22 4.18
N THR A 7 -16.47 -5.39 4.06
CA THR A 7 -15.80 -6.68 4.24
C THR A 7 -14.65 -6.87 3.24
N TRP A 8 -14.86 -6.50 1.98
CA TRP A 8 -13.82 -6.64 0.94
C TRP A 8 -12.59 -5.75 1.20
N ILE A 9 -12.77 -4.54 1.75
CA ILE A 9 -11.66 -3.64 2.14
C ILE A 9 -10.89 -4.23 3.33
N SER A 10 -11.63 -4.81 4.27
CA SER A 10 -11.03 -5.45 5.44
C SER A 10 -10.25 -6.71 5.04
N LEU A 11 -10.80 -7.52 4.14
CA LEU A 11 -10.11 -8.67 3.56
C LEU A 11 -8.88 -8.25 2.76
N TRP A 12 -8.96 -7.17 2.00
CA TRP A 12 -7.80 -6.59 1.32
C TRP A 12 -6.67 -6.32 2.31
N PHE A 13 -6.90 -5.47 3.31
CA PHE A 13 -5.87 -5.14 4.30
C PHE A 13 -5.36 -6.34 5.08
N LEU A 14 -6.24 -7.30 5.41
CA LEU A 14 -5.87 -8.51 6.13
C LEU A 14 -4.94 -9.41 5.29
N ILE A 15 -5.28 -9.61 4.01
CA ILE A 15 -4.52 -10.48 3.10
C ILE A 15 -3.23 -9.81 2.63
N THR A 16 -3.26 -8.50 2.37
CA THR A 16 -2.08 -7.78 1.88
C THR A 16 -1.02 -7.58 2.95
N THR A 17 -1.40 -7.50 4.23
CA THR A 17 -0.46 -7.35 5.35
C THR A 17 0.66 -8.40 5.33
N PRO A 18 0.41 -9.73 5.36
CA PRO A 18 1.48 -10.72 5.31
C PRO A 18 2.27 -10.70 4.00
N ILE A 19 1.62 -10.39 2.86
CA ILE A 19 2.28 -10.29 1.55
C ILE A 19 3.30 -9.14 1.55
N ILE A 20 2.91 -7.96 2.04
CA ILE A 20 3.78 -6.79 2.10
C ILE A 20 4.91 -7.02 3.12
N MET A 21 4.63 -7.66 4.26
CA MET A 21 5.68 -8.00 5.23
C MET A 21 6.72 -8.96 4.65
N TRP A 22 6.31 -9.87 3.77
CA TRP A 22 7.22 -10.74 3.03
C TRP A 22 8.14 -9.94 2.10
N ASP A 23 7.58 -8.96 1.37
CA ASP A 23 8.33 -8.02 0.51
C ASP A 23 9.32 -7.16 1.31
N VAL A 24 8.90 -6.63 2.46
CA VAL A 24 9.75 -5.85 3.36
C VAL A 24 10.94 -6.67 3.83
N GLY A 25 10.67 -7.90 4.30
CA GLY A 25 11.72 -8.83 4.72
C GLY A 25 12.71 -9.11 3.60
N TYR A 26 12.21 -9.36 2.39
CA TYR A 26 13.04 -9.55 1.21
C TYR A 26 13.97 -8.36 0.96
N CYS A 27 13.45 -7.14 0.96
CA CYS A 27 14.22 -5.94 0.62
C CYS A 27 15.24 -5.54 1.71
N PHE A 28 14.86 -5.54 2.97
CA PHE A 28 15.76 -5.16 4.06
C PHE A 28 16.87 -6.17 4.33
N MET A 29 16.67 -7.43 3.96
CA MET A 29 17.69 -8.48 4.09
C MET A 29 18.64 -8.57 2.89
N ARG A 30 18.56 -7.68 1.91
CA ARG A 30 19.51 -7.64 0.79
C ARG A 30 20.94 -7.32 1.30
N PRO A 31 22.00 -7.99 0.82
CA PRO A 31 22.03 -9.02 -0.25
C PRO A 31 21.71 -10.45 0.22
N ARG A 32 21.60 -10.72 1.52
CA ARG A 32 21.43 -12.09 2.08
C ARG A 32 20.17 -12.81 1.55
N SER A 33 19.11 -12.07 1.25
CA SER A 33 17.86 -12.58 0.67
C SER A 33 17.93 -12.82 -0.86
N MET A 34 18.93 -12.26 -1.55
CA MET A 34 19.10 -12.43 -3.00
C MET A 34 19.79 -13.74 -3.35
N ALA A 35 19.73 -14.15 -4.63
CA ALA A 35 20.39 -15.34 -5.15
C ALA A 35 21.89 -15.29 -4.85
N GLY A 36 22.42 -16.35 -4.27
CA GLY A 36 23.79 -16.40 -3.75
C GLY A 36 23.94 -15.94 -2.30
N GLY A 37 22.91 -15.37 -1.68
CA GLY A 37 22.86 -15.05 -0.25
C GLY A 37 22.49 -16.23 0.64
N ASP A 38 22.89 -16.18 1.90
CA ASP A 38 22.69 -17.26 2.89
C ASP A 38 21.24 -17.42 3.37
N LEU A 39 20.40 -16.39 3.19
CA LEU A 39 18.97 -16.40 3.51
C LEU A 39 18.09 -16.57 2.26
N HIS A 40 18.67 -16.77 1.08
CA HIS A 40 17.93 -16.82 -0.18
C HIS A 40 16.85 -17.90 -0.19
N TRP A 41 17.08 -19.03 0.47
CA TRP A 41 16.16 -20.16 0.54
C TRP A 41 14.77 -19.78 1.10
N ILE A 42 14.66 -18.72 1.90
CA ILE A 42 13.38 -18.20 2.37
C ILE A 42 12.64 -17.52 1.20
N TRP A 43 13.33 -16.73 0.41
CA TRP A 43 12.79 -15.94 -0.70
C TRP A 43 13.12 -16.51 -2.08
N GLU A 44 13.27 -17.82 -2.20
CA GLU A 44 13.60 -18.49 -3.47
C GLU A 44 12.66 -18.13 -4.62
N PRO A 45 11.32 -17.99 -4.42
CA PRO A 45 10.41 -17.57 -5.47
C PRO A 45 10.71 -16.18 -6.03
N TYR A 46 11.46 -15.35 -5.30
CA TYR A 46 11.80 -13.99 -5.73
C TYR A 46 12.98 -13.94 -6.69
N SER A 47 13.67 -15.07 -6.93
CA SER A 47 14.74 -15.20 -7.92
C SER A 47 14.34 -14.66 -9.31
N ILE A 48 13.09 -14.91 -9.74
CA ILE A 48 12.58 -14.43 -11.03
C ILE A 48 12.51 -12.90 -11.14
N TYR A 49 12.40 -12.19 -10.01
CA TYR A 49 12.30 -10.73 -9.95
C TYR A 49 13.66 -10.05 -9.73
N GLN A 50 14.72 -10.80 -9.44
CA GLN A 50 16.02 -10.23 -9.09
C GLN A 50 16.73 -9.56 -10.25
N ASN A 51 16.54 -10.08 -11.45
CA ASN A 51 17.07 -9.47 -12.68
C ASN A 51 16.27 -8.22 -13.08
N LEU A 52 15.02 -8.12 -12.64
CA LEU A 52 14.18 -6.94 -12.85
C LEU A 52 14.52 -5.82 -11.85
N TYR A 53 14.58 -6.10 -10.54
CA TYR A 53 14.61 -5.07 -9.48
C TYR A 53 15.68 -5.24 -8.39
N GLY A 54 16.50 -6.30 -8.49
CA GLY A 54 17.32 -6.78 -7.39
C GLY A 54 18.77 -6.36 -7.51
N ILE A 55 19.51 -7.10 -8.34
CA ILE A 55 20.98 -7.07 -8.33
C ILE A 55 21.54 -5.75 -8.90
N PRO A 56 21.11 -5.25 -10.07
CA PRO A 56 21.67 -4.02 -10.63
C PRO A 56 21.46 -2.81 -9.72
N ALA A 57 20.24 -2.66 -9.18
CA ALA A 57 19.91 -1.56 -8.27
C ALA A 57 20.74 -1.60 -6.97
N LEU A 58 21.08 -2.80 -6.47
CA LEU A 58 21.93 -2.94 -5.29
C LEU A 58 23.39 -2.60 -5.60
N GLU A 59 23.92 -3.08 -6.72
CA GLU A 59 25.29 -2.80 -7.17
C GLU A 59 25.51 -1.31 -7.47
N GLU A 60 24.49 -0.63 -8.00
CA GLU A 60 24.50 0.81 -8.26
C GLU A 60 24.30 1.66 -6.99
N GLY A 61 24.05 1.05 -5.84
CA GLY A 61 23.76 1.77 -4.59
C GLY A 61 22.44 2.55 -4.63
N ASN A 62 21.49 2.12 -5.46
CA ASN A 62 20.19 2.76 -5.60
C ASN A 62 19.30 2.49 -4.39
N GLY A 63 19.17 3.48 -3.51
CA GLY A 63 18.39 3.39 -2.28
C GLY A 63 16.87 3.32 -2.47
N PHE A 64 16.36 3.50 -3.70
CA PHE A 64 14.92 3.59 -3.96
C PHE A 64 14.18 2.35 -3.46
N THR A 65 14.61 1.13 -3.79
CA THR A 65 13.89 -0.10 -3.41
C THR A 65 13.72 -0.25 -1.89
N ASN A 66 14.74 0.12 -1.11
CA ASN A 66 14.67 0.06 0.36
C ASN A 66 13.87 1.22 0.95
N ALA A 67 13.97 2.44 0.40
CA ALA A 67 13.12 3.55 0.80
C ALA A 67 11.62 3.23 0.62
N GLN A 68 11.32 2.46 -0.41
CA GLN A 68 9.96 2.06 -0.75
C GLN A 68 9.47 0.92 0.15
N SER A 69 10.38 0.02 0.53
CA SER A 69 10.11 -1.00 1.55
C SER A 69 9.89 -0.38 2.93
N LEU A 70 10.50 0.77 3.23
CA LEU A 70 10.17 1.53 4.43
C LEU A 70 8.74 2.09 4.38
N MET A 71 8.29 2.61 3.24
CA MET A 71 6.88 3.03 3.07
C MET A 71 5.91 1.85 3.26
N ASN A 72 6.26 0.67 2.73
CA ASN A 72 5.50 -0.56 2.96
C ASN A 72 5.32 -0.89 4.45
N VAL A 73 6.33 -0.66 5.30
CA VAL A 73 6.20 -0.84 6.76
C VAL A 73 5.16 0.10 7.33
N ILE A 74 5.23 1.39 6.99
CA ILE A 74 4.29 2.41 7.48
C ILE A 74 2.86 2.08 7.04
N GLU A 75 2.66 1.77 5.76
CA GLU A 75 1.37 1.36 5.21
C GLU A 75 0.83 0.10 5.90
N THR A 76 1.69 -0.88 6.15
CA THR A 76 1.27 -2.12 6.81
C THR A 76 0.84 -1.89 8.26
N LEU A 77 1.55 -1.02 8.99
CA LEU A 77 1.14 -0.61 10.34
C LEU A 77 -0.23 0.06 10.32
N LEU A 78 -0.51 0.91 9.32
CA LEU A 78 -1.81 1.55 9.16
C LEU A 78 -2.91 0.55 8.75
N ASN A 79 -2.59 -0.45 7.92
CA ASN A 79 -3.53 -1.54 7.57
C ASN A 79 -3.97 -2.31 8.81
N VAL A 80 -3.01 -2.74 9.64
CA VAL A 80 -3.28 -3.46 10.89
C VAL A 80 -4.04 -2.56 11.87
N LEU A 81 -3.65 -1.29 11.98
CA LEU A 81 -4.32 -0.32 12.84
C LEU A 81 -5.78 -0.09 12.39
N TYR A 82 -6.04 0.05 11.09
CA TYR A 82 -7.40 0.12 10.56
C TYR A 82 -8.21 -1.12 10.95
N LEU A 83 -7.67 -2.32 10.76
CA LEU A 83 -8.38 -3.57 11.08
C LEU A 83 -8.74 -3.64 12.57
N TYR A 84 -7.80 -3.28 13.45
CA TYR A 84 -8.04 -3.23 14.88
C TYR A 84 -9.11 -2.18 15.25
N LEU A 85 -8.97 -0.96 14.75
CA LEU A 85 -9.89 0.14 15.07
C LEU A 85 -11.30 -0.12 14.51
N ALA A 86 -11.39 -0.73 13.33
CA ALA A 86 -12.67 -0.99 12.67
C ALA A 86 -13.43 -2.18 13.26
N HIS A 87 -12.72 -3.24 13.67
CA HIS A 87 -13.35 -4.52 14.05
C HIS A 87 -13.21 -4.91 15.52
N VAL A 88 -12.30 -4.27 16.27
CA VAL A 88 -12.07 -4.59 17.70
C VAL A 88 -12.47 -3.42 18.59
N SER A 89 -11.90 -2.24 18.34
CA SER A 89 -12.25 -1.04 19.13
C SER A 89 -13.55 -0.38 18.70
N GLU A 90 -14.04 -0.70 17.49
CA GLU A 90 -15.20 -0.07 16.86
C GLU A 90 -15.11 1.48 16.91
N TRP A 91 -13.93 2.03 16.63
CA TRP A 91 -13.69 3.46 16.65
C TRP A 91 -14.26 4.12 15.38
N PRO A 92 -15.27 5.00 15.48
CA PRO A 92 -15.95 5.55 14.29
C PRO A 92 -15.02 6.21 13.25
N PRO A 93 -13.97 6.96 13.65
CA PRO A 93 -12.99 7.51 12.71
C PRO A 93 -12.03 6.50 12.06
N ALA A 94 -12.16 5.18 12.28
CA ALA A 94 -11.31 4.17 11.65
C ALA A 94 -11.25 4.32 10.10
N THR A 95 -12.33 4.78 9.48
CA THR A 95 -12.39 5.11 8.04
C THR A 95 -11.24 6.03 7.59
N LEU A 96 -10.83 7.00 8.43
CA LEU A 96 -9.72 7.90 8.13
C LEU A 96 -8.39 7.14 8.01
N ILE A 97 -8.15 6.17 8.90
CA ILE A 97 -6.92 5.36 8.89
C ILE A 97 -6.88 4.48 7.64
N GLY A 98 -7.99 3.81 7.31
CA GLY A 98 -8.08 2.98 6.10
C GLY A 98 -7.90 3.79 4.83
N PHE A 99 -8.53 4.98 4.75
CA PHE A 99 -8.37 5.91 3.63
C PHE A 99 -6.91 6.34 3.48
N THR A 100 -6.28 6.76 4.58
CA THR A 100 -4.89 7.22 4.59
C THR A 100 -3.93 6.13 4.14
N SER A 101 -4.11 4.91 4.66
CA SER A 101 -3.28 3.77 4.27
C SER A 101 -3.37 3.48 2.76
N ALA A 102 -4.59 3.37 2.22
CA ALA A 102 -4.79 3.12 0.80
C ALA A 102 -4.27 4.27 -0.09
N ALA A 103 -4.40 5.52 0.35
CA ALA A 103 -3.86 6.68 -0.35
C ALA A 103 -2.33 6.67 -0.41
N LEU A 104 -1.65 6.26 0.67
CA LEU A 104 -0.20 6.09 0.70
C LEU A 104 0.24 4.99 -0.27
N THR A 105 -0.39 3.82 -0.21
CA THR A 105 -0.09 2.72 -1.15
C THR A 105 -0.28 3.14 -2.60
N LEU A 106 -1.37 3.86 -2.91
CA LEU A 106 -1.63 4.40 -4.25
C LEU A 106 -0.53 5.38 -4.68
N ALA A 107 -0.23 6.38 -3.84
CA ALA A 107 0.77 7.39 -4.14
C ALA A 107 2.17 6.79 -4.35
N LYS A 108 2.56 5.87 -3.48
CA LYS A 108 3.82 5.12 -3.58
C LYS A 108 3.90 4.31 -4.88
N THR A 109 2.83 3.62 -5.25
CA THR A 109 2.82 2.80 -6.48
C THR A 109 2.83 3.68 -7.73
N VAL A 110 2.15 4.83 -7.72
CA VAL A 110 2.27 5.83 -8.80
C VAL A 110 3.70 6.37 -8.88
N LEU A 111 4.36 6.60 -7.75
CA LEU A 111 5.76 7.01 -7.71
C LEU A 111 6.70 5.98 -8.34
N TYR A 112 6.43 4.67 -8.25
CA TYR A 112 7.21 3.65 -8.97
C TYR A 112 7.18 3.86 -10.48
N TRP A 113 6.00 4.07 -11.03
CA TRP A 113 5.82 4.30 -12.46
C TRP A 113 6.47 5.60 -12.91
N ALA A 114 6.30 6.66 -12.11
CA ALA A 114 6.93 7.95 -12.37
C ALA A 114 8.46 7.84 -12.34
N GLN A 115 9.02 7.12 -11.36
CA GLN A 115 10.46 6.93 -11.24
C GLN A 115 11.03 6.25 -12.47
N GLU A 116 10.41 5.18 -12.97
CA GLU A 116 10.86 4.51 -14.19
C GLU A 116 10.85 5.46 -15.39
N TYR A 117 9.79 6.27 -15.55
CA TYR A 117 9.75 7.27 -16.62
C TYR A 117 10.87 8.31 -16.50
N TYR A 118 11.09 8.87 -15.30
CA TYR A 118 12.08 9.94 -15.09
C TYR A 118 13.52 9.44 -15.07
N CYS A 119 13.78 8.18 -14.74
CA CYS A 119 15.11 7.57 -14.82
C CYS A 119 15.41 6.93 -16.19
N ASN A 120 14.56 7.18 -17.20
CA ASN A 120 14.69 6.60 -18.54
C ASN A 120 14.68 5.06 -18.54
N TYR A 121 13.70 4.48 -17.82
CA TYR A 121 13.47 3.04 -17.67
C TYR A 121 14.69 2.30 -17.12
N CYS A 122 15.37 2.89 -16.14
CA CYS A 122 16.60 2.37 -15.55
C CYS A 122 16.48 0.94 -15.01
N THR A 123 15.30 0.53 -14.52
CA THR A 123 15.08 -0.80 -13.95
C THR A 123 14.37 -1.72 -14.95
N THR A 124 13.41 -1.17 -15.69
CA THR A 124 12.49 -1.92 -16.55
C THR A 124 12.92 -2.04 -18.01
N GLY A 125 13.67 -1.07 -18.54
CA GLY A 125 13.92 -0.92 -19.98
C GLY A 125 14.75 -2.03 -20.62
N GLN A 126 15.47 -2.80 -19.81
CA GLN A 126 16.28 -3.94 -20.23
C GLN A 126 15.49 -5.24 -20.42
N ASN A 127 14.23 -5.29 -19.97
CA ASN A 127 13.42 -6.51 -19.97
C ASN A 127 12.59 -6.66 -21.25
N ASP A 128 12.31 -7.89 -21.66
CA ASP A 128 11.40 -8.15 -22.76
C ASP A 128 9.95 -7.78 -22.41
N TRP A 129 9.14 -7.50 -23.43
CA TRP A 129 7.75 -7.05 -23.27
C TRP A 129 6.87 -8.01 -22.46
N ARG A 130 7.07 -9.33 -22.58
CA ARG A 130 6.26 -10.30 -21.85
C ARG A 130 6.61 -10.26 -20.37
N THR A 131 7.89 -10.25 -20.04
CA THR A 131 8.38 -10.13 -18.67
C THR A 131 7.90 -8.84 -18.02
N LEU A 132 8.00 -7.72 -18.74
CA LEU A 132 7.51 -6.43 -18.27
C LEU A 132 6.00 -6.45 -17.97
N ILE A 133 5.18 -6.98 -18.88
CA ILE A 133 3.73 -7.01 -18.68
C ILE A 133 3.36 -7.89 -17.47
N VAL A 134 3.90 -9.11 -17.42
CA VAL A 134 3.48 -10.12 -16.44
C VAL A 134 4.00 -9.81 -15.03
N TYR A 135 5.25 -9.37 -14.91
CA TYR A 135 5.93 -9.24 -13.62
C TYR A 135 6.08 -7.81 -13.11
N TRP A 136 5.82 -6.80 -13.95
CA TRP A 136 5.89 -5.39 -13.56
C TRP A 136 4.54 -4.69 -13.72
N ILE A 137 3.96 -4.66 -14.93
CA ILE A 137 2.74 -3.88 -15.20
C ILE A 137 1.52 -4.45 -14.47
N LEU A 138 1.23 -5.74 -14.61
CA LEU A 138 0.04 -6.34 -14.01
C LEU A 138 0.05 -6.28 -12.48
N PRO A 139 1.13 -6.65 -11.77
CA PRO A 139 1.18 -6.55 -10.32
C PRO A 139 1.06 -5.10 -9.84
N ASN A 140 1.86 -4.17 -10.38
CA ASN A 140 1.79 -2.77 -9.95
C ASN A 140 0.44 -2.13 -10.34
N GLY A 141 -0.13 -2.49 -11.49
CA GLY A 141 -1.46 -2.05 -11.90
C GLY A 141 -2.55 -2.49 -10.93
N PHE A 142 -2.47 -3.72 -10.41
CA PHE A 142 -3.37 -4.20 -9.36
C PHE A 142 -3.25 -3.39 -8.06
N TRP A 143 -2.02 -3.04 -7.67
CA TRP A 143 -1.72 -2.15 -6.54
C TRP A 143 -2.07 -0.68 -6.77
N ILE A 144 -2.43 -0.28 -7.99
CA ILE A 144 -3.00 1.04 -8.27
C ILE A 144 -4.53 0.95 -8.21
N VAL A 145 -5.11 0.00 -8.94
CA VAL A 145 -6.56 -0.10 -9.11
C VAL A 145 -7.26 -0.35 -7.78
N VAL A 146 -6.84 -1.36 -7.01
CA VAL A 146 -7.55 -1.71 -5.77
C VAL A 146 -7.46 -0.61 -4.70
N PRO A 147 -6.27 -0.04 -4.39
CA PRO A 147 -6.19 1.10 -3.47
C PRO A 147 -6.95 2.34 -3.95
N ALA A 148 -7.02 2.61 -5.26
CA ALA A 148 -7.84 3.71 -5.78
C ALA A 148 -9.34 3.50 -5.48
N PHE A 149 -9.86 2.28 -5.64
CA PHE A 149 -11.24 1.95 -5.26
C PHE A 149 -11.46 2.08 -3.75
N ILE A 150 -10.51 1.66 -2.91
CA ILE A 150 -10.59 1.81 -1.45
C ILE A 150 -10.63 3.29 -1.06
N VAL A 151 -9.74 4.10 -1.63
CA VAL A 151 -9.71 5.57 -1.43
C VAL A 151 -11.05 6.18 -1.82
N TYR A 152 -11.62 5.79 -2.96
CA TYR A 152 -12.92 6.29 -3.41
C TYR A 152 -14.04 5.93 -2.42
N VAL A 153 -14.16 4.66 -2.04
CA VAL A 153 -15.25 4.19 -1.16
C VAL A 153 -15.12 4.75 0.26
N LEU A 154 -13.94 4.65 0.87
CA LEU A 154 -13.72 5.20 2.21
C LEU A 154 -13.76 6.74 2.22
N GLY A 155 -13.39 7.39 1.12
CA GLY A 155 -13.52 8.83 0.95
C GLY A 155 -14.99 9.27 0.94
N GLN A 156 -15.87 8.53 0.25
CA GLN A 156 -17.31 8.78 0.31
C GLN A 156 -17.86 8.61 1.72
N ASP A 157 -17.45 7.57 2.44
CA ASP A 157 -17.86 7.34 3.82
C ASP A 157 -17.40 8.47 4.76
N LEU A 158 -16.17 8.95 4.59
CA LEU A 158 -15.63 10.07 5.36
C LEU A 158 -16.42 11.37 5.10
N CYS A 159 -16.69 11.69 3.83
CA CYS A 159 -17.50 12.85 3.45
C CYS A 159 -18.92 12.77 4.03
N ALA A 160 -19.54 11.59 4.02
CA ALA A 160 -20.86 11.38 4.62
C ALA A 160 -20.85 11.61 6.14
N GLN A 161 -19.84 11.09 6.84
CA GLN A 161 -19.69 11.29 8.29
C GLN A 161 -19.49 12.77 8.64
N LEU A 162 -18.62 13.48 7.92
CA LEU A 162 -18.38 14.91 8.13
C LEU A 162 -19.65 15.74 7.87
N THR A 163 -20.37 15.45 6.80
CA THR A 163 -21.63 16.13 6.46
C THR A 163 -22.70 15.89 7.52
N PHE A 164 -22.80 14.67 8.05
CA PHE A 164 -23.72 14.34 9.14
C PHE A 164 -23.37 15.11 10.42
N ALA A 165 -22.09 15.13 10.79
CA ALA A 165 -21.61 15.85 11.97
C ALA A 165 -21.89 17.36 11.88
N ASP A 166 -21.67 17.99 10.73
CA ASP A 166 -21.98 19.41 10.50
C ASP A 166 -23.48 19.71 10.66
N LYS A 167 -24.35 18.89 10.05
CA LYS A 167 -25.80 19.03 10.18
C LYS A 167 -26.27 18.91 11.64
N PHE A 168 -25.74 17.93 12.36
CA PHE A 168 -26.06 17.71 13.76
C PHE A 168 -25.60 18.90 14.63
N ALA A 169 -24.37 19.38 14.43
CA ALA A 169 -23.85 20.53 15.15
C ALA A 169 -24.70 21.80 14.93
N LYS A 170 -25.16 22.02 13.68
CA LYS A 170 -26.07 23.13 13.34
C LYS A 170 -27.43 22.99 14.03
N ALA A 171 -28.02 21.79 14.04
CA ALA A 171 -29.29 21.54 14.70
C ALA A 171 -29.23 21.80 16.22
N VAL A 172 -28.20 21.29 16.89
CA VAL A 172 -27.96 21.53 18.34
C VAL A 172 -27.77 23.02 18.64
N THR A 173 -27.07 23.75 17.77
CA THR A 173 -26.85 25.19 17.94
C THR A 173 -28.13 26.00 17.73
N ALA A 174 -28.99 25.59 16.80
CA ALA A 174 -30.27 26.23 16.54
C ALA A 174 -31.25 26.03 17.71
N ASP A 175 -31.28 24.84 18.30
CA ASP A 175 -32.12 24.52 19.46
C ASP A 175 -31.74 25.34 20.70
N LYS A 176 -30.45 25.52 20.98
CA LYS A 176 -29.95 26.36 22.09
C LYS A 176 -30.26 27.86 21.96
N LYS A 177 -30.62 28.33 20.76
CA LYS A 177 -30.99 29.74 20.51
C LYS A 177 -32.49 30.00 20.64
N ARG A 178 -33.29 28.94 20.83
CA ARG A 178 -34.74 29.01 20.99
C ARG A 178 -35.10 28.92 22.47
#